data_AF-D0MIL6-F1
#
_entry.id   AF-D0MIL6-F1
#
_cell.length_a   1.000
_cell.length_b   1.000
_cell.length_c   1.000
_cell.angle_alpha   90.00
_cell.angle_beta   90.00
_cell.angle_gamma   90.00
#
_symmetry.space_group_name_H-M   'P 1'
#
loop_
_entity.id
_entity.type
_entity.pdbx_description
1 polymer ?
#
loop_
_entity_poly.entity_id
_entity_poly.type
_entity_poly.pdbx_seq_one_letter_code
_entity_poly.pdbx_strand_id
1 'polypeptide(L)'
;MKRAGLILKHLLVGGLLGLLLLTGCASRTASQESTDASEAERARVVQFWKLYREATQRRLSGELEAAVELYRQALALDSLHENALYYLGNTYLELGRLEDAYRVWQRLAAAHPRSNRAFMQLGRLQMCYPESPLFDLEAARASFERALALNKDSGPVLHLGEVALLEGRFEEAAALFDKVLAMNFRSVPAYVLKAYLAWQAGDRKTAAALLAQARPYARARTDAARLQLEEGNTRTGRALVSEEATTCPLLDFDETALADTTHLLDPDQVLRPLAERLTKVFTKP
;
A
#
# COMPACT_ATOMS: atom_id res chain seq x y z
N MET A 1 -34.61 71.58 -60.93
CA MET A 1 -36.08 71.71 -60.96
C MET A 1 -36.64 70.58 -60.09
N LYS A 2 -36.80 70.78 -58.77
CA LYS A 2 -37.97 71.29 -58.02
C LYS A 2 -39.25 70.45 -58.15
N ARG A 3 -39.74 70.03 -56.96
CA ARG A 3 -41.10 69.61 -56.50
C ARG A 3 -41.35 68.10 -56.45
N ALA A 4 -42.10 67.55 -55.50
CA ALA A 4 -42.66 67.97 -54.20
C ALA A 4 -43.50 66.79 -53.65
N GLY A 5 -43.78 66.78 -52.33
CA GLY A 5 -44.79 65.93 -51.66
C GLY A 5 -44.19 65.18 -50.47
N LEU A 6 -44.09 65.74 -49.26
CA LEU A 6 -45.13 66.09 -48.28
C LEU A 6 -46.04 64.90 -47.90
N ILE A 7 -45.87 64.37 -46.68
CA ILE A 7 -46.95 64.11 -45.70
C ILE A 7 -46.34 64.01 -44.29
N LEU A 8 -47.00 64.74 -43.40
CA LEU A 8 -46.81 64.94 -41.97
C LEU A 8 -47.47 63.80 -41.17
N LYS A 9 -46.87 63.35 -40.05
CA LYS A 9 -47.53 63.22 -38.73
C LYS A 9 -46.61 62.64 -37.64
N HIS A 10 -46.63 63.33 -36.50
CA HIS A 10 -46.06 62.98 -35.20
C HIS A 10 -46.54 61.62 -34.65
N LEU A 11 -45.73 60.92 -33.85
CA LEU A 11 -46.04 60.53 -32.44
C LEU A 11 -44.95 59.60 -31.85
N LEU A 12 -44.52 59.96 -30.64
CA LEU A 12 -44.20 59.11 -29.47
C LEU A 12 -43.02 58.12 -29.50
N VAL A 13 -41.96 58.55 -28.80
CA VAL A 13 -41.30 57.86 -27.67
C VAL A 13 -41.91 56.48 -27.33
N GLY A 14 -41.12 55.42 -27.55
CA GLY A 14 -41.50 54.06 -27.16
C GLY A 14 -40.33 53.10 -27.14
N GLY A 15 -39.80 52.82 -25.94
CA GLY A 15 -39.40 51.47 -25.55
C GLY A 15 -38.07 50.93 -26.07
N LEU A 16 -36.95 51.49 -25.57
CA LEU A 16 -35.69 50.77 -25.46
C LEU A 16 -35.80 49.72 -24.33
N LEU A 17 -36.64 48.69 -24.53
CA LEU A 17 -36.95 47.66 -23.53
C LEU A 17 -37.26 46.32 -24.21
N GLY A 18 -36.40 45.91 -25.15
CA GLY A 18 -36.57 44.65 -25.90
C GLY A 18 -35.37 43.70 -25.88
N LEU A 19 -34.22 44.11 -25.32
CA LEU A 19 -32.96 43.37 -25.45
C LEU A 19 -32.32 42.93 -24.11
N LEU A 20 -33.11 42.82 -23.03
CA LEU A 20 -32.65 42.35 -21.71
C LEU A 20 -33.28 41.01 -21.27
N LEU A 21 -34.19 40.42 -22.05
CA LEU A 21 -34.84 39.16 -21.68
C LEU A 21 -34.19 37.91 -22.28
N LEU A 22 -33.34 38.03 -23.31
CA LEU A 22 -32.63 36.89 -23.90
C LEU A 22 -31.27 36.59 -23.23
N THR A 23 -30.66 37.57 -22.58
CA THR A 23 -29.41 37.36 -21.81
C THR A 23 -29.65 36.68 -20.46
N GLY A 24 -30.83 36.89 -19.85
CA GLY A 24 -31.19 36.32 -18.55
C GLY A 24 -31.51 34.82 -18.56
N CYS A 25 -32.00 34.26 -19.67
CA CYS A 25 -32.24 32.82 -19.80
C CYS A 25 -30.93 32.04 -19.97
N ALA A 26 -30.02 32.52 -20.83
CA ALA A 26 -28.73 31.88 -21.06
C ALA A 26 -27.80 31.94 -19.83
N SER A 27 -27.85 33.03 -19.05
CA SER A 27 -27.08 33.14 -17.81
C SER A 27 -27.65 32.27 -16.68
N ARG A 28 -28.99 32.09 -16.64
CA ARG A 28 -29.63 31.19 -15.67
C ARG A 28 -29.34 29.73 -15.95
N THR A 29 -29.44 29.29 -17.21
CA THR A 29 -29.13 27.90 -17.59
C THR A 29 -27.67 27.58 -17.33
N ALA A 30 -26.73 28.46 -17.70
CA ALA A 30 -25.31 28.26 -17.39
C ALA A 30 -25.03 28.23 -15.89
N SER A 31 -25.71 29.07 -15.09
CA SER A 31 -25.58 29.05 -13.63
C SER A 31 -26.15 27.77 -13.01
N GLN A 32 -27.30 27.29 -13.50
CA GLN A 32 -27.94 26.06 -13.04
C GLN A 32 -27.13 24.82 -13.42
N GLU A 33 -26.64 24.74 -14.65
CA GLU A 33 -25.73 23.67 -15.09
C GLU A 33 -24.45 23.63 -14.24
N SER A 34 -23.91 24.81 -13.88
CA SER A 34 -22.73 24.89 -13.01
C SER A 34 -23.01 24.45 -11.56
N THR A 35 -24.20 24.76 -11.02
CA THR A 35 -24.60 24.32 -9.68
C THR A 35 -24.90 22.82 -9.65
N ASP A 36 -25.58 22.30 -10.67
CA ASP A 36 -25.93 20.89 -10.78
C ASP A 36 -24.69 20.03 -10.98
N ALA A 37 -23.72 20.49 -11.78
CA ALA A 37 -22.40 19.86 -11.91
C ALA A 37 -21.64 19.85 -10.57
N SER A 38 -21.72 20.93 -9.79
CA SER A 38 -21.12 21.00 -8.45
C SER A 38 -21.81 20.09 -7.43
N GLU A 39 -23.12 19.89 -7.54
CA GLU A 39 -23.87 18.95 -6.71
C GLU A 39 -23.56 17.50 -7.06
N ALA A 40 -23.50 17.16 -8.35
CA ALA A 40 -23.10 15.84 -8.83
C ALA A 40 -21.66 15.50 -8.39
N GLU A 41 -20.73 16.46 -8.47
CA GLU A 41 -19.37 16.34 -7.97
C GLU A 41 -19.35 16.03 -6.46
N ARG A 42 -20.07 16.84 -5.66
CA ARG A 42 -20.18 16.62 -4.21
C ARG A 42 -20.77 15.24 -3.89
N ALA A 43 -21.82 14.84 -4.60
CA ALA A 43 -22.43 13.52 -4.43
C ALA A 43 -21.45 12.39 -4.78
N ARG A 44 -20.65 12.53 -5.84
CA ARG A 44 -19.62 11.57 -6.22
C ARG A 44 -18.57 11.40 -5.12
N VAL A 45 -18.06 12.50 -4.57
CA VAL A 45 -17.06 12.48 -3.48
C VAL A 45 -17.63 11.86 -2.21
N VAL A 46 -18.87 12.21 -1.83
CA VAL A 46 -19.54 11.62 -0.66
C VAL A 46 -19.72 10.11 -0.85
N GLN A 47 -20.16 9.68 -2.03
CA GLN A 47 -20.37 8.27 -2.34
C GLN A 47 -19.05 7.49 -2.37
N PHE A 48 -17.98 8.08 -2.91
CA PHE A 48 -16.63 7.50 -2.87
C PHE A 48 -16.23 7.15 -1.44
N TRP A 49 -16.30 8.13 -0.53
CA TRP A 49 -15.89 7.92 0.86
C TRP A 49 -16.79 6.96 1.63
N LYS A 50 -18.07 6.87 1.26
CA LYS A 50 -18.99 5.87 1.80
C LYS A 50 -18.53 4.46 1.40
N LEU A 51 -18.34 4.22 0.10
CA LEU A 51 -17.91 2.92 -0.44
C LEU A 51 -16.54 2.52 0.09
N TYR A 52 -15.57 3.44 0.08
CA TYR A 52 -14.23 3.20 0.58
C TYR A 52 -14.25 2.77 2.05
N ARG A 53 -14.97 3.49 2.93
CA ARG A 53 -15.05 3.12 4.35
C ARG A 53 -15.73 1.77 4.56
N GLU A 54 -16.78 1.48 3.81
CA GLU A 54 -17.46 0.19 3.88
C GLU A 54 -16.54 -0.95 3.42
N ALA A 55 -15.83 -0.76 2.29
CA ALA A 55 -14.84 -1.71 1.78
C ALA A 55 -13.78 -2.02 2.83
N THR A 56 -13.26 -0.96 3.47
CA THR A 56 -12.34 -1.10 4.59
C THR A 56 -12.98 -1.93 5.69
N GLN A 57 -14.15 -1.58 6.24
CA GLN A 57 -14.80 -2.37 7.30
C GLN A 57 -15.04 -3.86 6.94
N ARG A 58 -15.38 -4.15 5.68
CA ARG A 58 -15.54 -5.53 5.20
C ARG A 58 -14.23 -6.30 5.20
N ARG A 59 -13.15 -5.70 4.68
CA ARG A 59 -11.80 -6.30 4.69
C ARG A 59 -11.39 -6.71 6.10
N LEU A 60 -11.61 -5.79 7.03
CA LEU A 60 -11.27 -5.93 8.44
C LEU A 60 -12.06 -7.01 9.16
N SER A 61 -13.26 -7.30 8.67
CA SER A 61 -14.13 -8.35 9.20
C SER A 61 -13.89 -9.70 8.51
N GLY A 62 -12.90 -9.78 7.62
CA GLY A 62 -12.60 -10.98 6.81
C GLY A 62 -13.55 -11.21 5.63
N GLU A 63 -14.48 -10.29 5.36
CA GLU A 63 -15.38 -10.34 4.21
C GLU A 63 -14.66 -9.81 2.96
N LEU A 64 -13.59 -10.50 2.54
CA LEU A 64 -12.61 -10.00 1.58
C LEU A 64 -13.20 -9.80 0.17
N GLU A 65 -14.03 -10.70 -0.32
CA GLU A 65 -14.68 -10.56 -1.64
C GLU A 65 -15.63 -9.36 -1.66
N ALA A 66 -16.38 -9.14 -0.58
CA ALA A 66 -17.25 -7.96 -0.46
C ALA A 66 -16.42 -6.66 -0.43
N ALA A 67 -15.27 -6.67 0.25
CA ALA A 67 -14.35 -5.56 0.28
C ALA A 67 -13.79 -5.24 -1.13
N VAL A 68 -13.39 -6.26 -1.90
CA VAL A 68 -12.94 -6.10 -3.29
C VAL A 68 -13.99 -5.36 -4.11
N GLU A 69 -15.24 -5.82 -4.08
CA GLU A 69 -16.30 -5.21 -4.89
C GLU A 69 -16.58 -3.76 -4.48
N LEU A 70 -16.57 -3.45 -3.18
CA LEU A 70 -16.75 -2.08 -2.71
C LEU A 70 -15.56 -1.17 -3.05
N TYR A 71 -14.32 -1.67 -2.96
CA TYR A 71 -13.15 -0.90 -3.43
C TYR A 71 -13.20 -0.65 -4.93
N ARG A 72 -13.63 -1.62 -5.74
CA ARG A 72 -13.81 -1.44 -7.19
C ARG A 72 -14.87 -0.40 -7.50
N GLN A 73 -15.99 -0.40 -6.77
CA GLN A 73 -17.02 0.64 -6.88
C GLN A 73 -16.49 2.02 -6.47
N ALA A 74 -15.71 2.12 -5.39
CA ALA A 74 -15.06 3.37 -5.01
C ALA A 74 -14.10 3.85 -6.11
N LEU A 75 -13.27 2.96 -6.65
CA LEU A 75 -12.35 3.25 -7.76
C LEU A 75 -13.05 3.56 -9.09
N ALA A 76 -14.33 3.24 -9.24
CA ALA A 76 -15.12 3.72 -10.38
C ALA A 76 -15.46 5.21 -10.27
N LEU A 77 -15.47 5.77 -9.05
CA LEU A 77 -15.76 7.18 -8.76
C LEU A 77 -14.49 8.04 -8.69
N ASP A 78 -13.38 7.46 -8.20
CA ASP A 78 -12.04 8.02 -8.26
C ASP A 78 -11.02 6.94 -8.63
N SER A 79 -10.72 6.86 -9.92
CA SER A 79 -9.90 5.80 -10.51
C SER A 79 -8.43 5.84 -10.10
N LEU A 80 -7.94 6.95 -9.56
CA LEU A 80 -6.55 7.09 -9.18
C LEU A 80 -6.39 7.24 -7.67
N HIS A 81 -7.43 7.00 -6.87
CA HIS A 81 -7.32 7.18 -5.42
C HIS A 81 -6.28 6.22 -4.82
N GLU A 82 -5.20 6.80 -4.29
CA GLU A 82 -4.00 6.05 -3.89
C GLU A 82 -4.30 4.96 -2.86
N ASN A 83 -5.01 5.31 -1.77
CA ASN A 83 -5.34 4.35 -0.71
C ASN A 83 -6.29 3.24 -1.21
N ALA A 84 -7.20 3.56 -2.12
CA ALA A 84 -8.17 2.57 -2.58
C ALA A 84 -7.48 1.53 -3.47
N LEU A 85 -6.52 1.94 -4.30
CA LEU A 85 -5.65 1.02 -5.03
C LEU A 85 -4.78 0.20 -4.07
N TYR A 86 -4.15 0.85 -3.08
CA TYR A 86 -3.31 0.15 -2.10
C TYR A 86 -4.08 -0.95 -1.37
N TYR A 87 -5.22 -0.63 -0.78
CA TYR A 87 -6.01 -1.60 -0.01
C TYR A 87 -6.69 -2.65 -0.88
N LEU A 88 -7.12 -2.31 -2.11
CA LEU A 88 -7.62 -3.33 -3.04
C LEU A 88 -6.53 -4.37 -3.36
N GLY A 89 -5.29 -3.93 -3.61
CA GLY A 89 -4.18 -4.85 -3.83
C GLY A 89 -3.89 -5.72 -2.60
N ASN A 90 -3.91 -5.13 -1.40
CA ASN A 90 -3.76 -5.91 -0.16
C ASN A 90 -4.89 -6.93 0.00
N THR A 91 -6.15 -6.58 -0.28
CA THR A 91 -7.28 -7.51 -0.22
C THR A 91 -7.14 -8.65 -1.24
N TYR A 92 -6.62 -8.37 -2.44
CA TYR A 92 -6.31 -9.43 -3.40
C TYR A 92 -5.20 -10.37 -2.90
N LEU A 93 -4.17 -9.83 -2.26
CA LEU A 93 -3.11 -10.64 -1.65
C LEU A 93 -3.68 -11.54 -0.53
N GLU A 94 -4.51 -10.97 0.35
CA GLU A 94 -5.21 -11.69 1.42
C GLU A 94 -6.09 -12.84 0.88
N LEU A 95 -6.67 -12.66 -0.31
CA LEU A 95 -7.43 -13.68 -1.06
C LEU A 95 -6.55 -14.70 -1.82
N GLY A 96 -5.22 -14.55 -1.79
CA GLY A 96 -4.30 -15.37 -2.59
C GLY A 96 -4.33 -15.08 -4.10
N ARG A 97 -4.97 -13.99 -4.52
CA ARG A 97 -5.09 -13.57 -5.93
C ARG A 97 -3.88 -12.71 -6.33
N LEU A 98 -2.72 -13.34 -6.43
CA LEU A 98 -1.42 -12.67 -6.60
C LEU A 98 -1.36 -11.79 -7.86
N GLU A 99 -1.84 -12.27 -9.00
CA GLU A 99 -1.84 -11.54 -10.27
C GLU A 99 -2.74 -10.31 -10.24
N ASP A 100 -3.88 -10.38 -9.54
CA ASP A 100 -4.77 -9.23 -9.37
C ASP A 100 -4.14 -8.18 -8.45
N ALA A 101 -3.50 -8.61 -7.35
CA ALA A 101 -2.74 -7.72 -6.47
C ALA A 101 -1.62 -7.00 -7.24
N TYR A 102 -0.84 -7.76 -8.03
CA TYR A 102 0.20 -7.21 -8.89
C TYR A 102 -0.32 -6.13 -9.83
N ARG A 103 -1.40 -6.41 -10.58
CA ARG A 103 -1.98 -5.46 -11.54
C ARG A 103 -2.46 -4.17 -10.86
N VAL A 104 -3.08 -4.29 -9.70
CA VAL A 104 -3.55 -3.12 -8.94
C VAL A 104 -2.38 -2.30 -8.41
N TRP A 105 -1.33 -2.93 -7.89
CA TRP A 105 -0.16 -2.19 -7.42
C TRP A 105 0.70 -1.61 -8.55
N GLN A 106 0.74 -2.25 -9.73
CA GLN A 106 1.31 -1.64 -10.94
C GLN A 106 0.55 -0.37 -11.33
N ARG A 107 -0.79 -0.42 -11.31
CA ARG A 107 -1.63 0.76 -11.54
C ARG A 107 -1.38 1.85 -10.48
N LEU A 108 -1.22 1.47 -9.21
CA LEU A 108 -0.86 2.38 -8.14
C LEU A 108 0.50 3.06 -8.39
N ALA A 109 1.54 2.29 -8.74
CA ALA A 109 2.86 2.84 -9.03
C ALA A 109 2.85 3.76 -10.25
N ALA A 110 2.06 3.46 -11.27
CA ALA A 110 1.90 4.31 -12.46
C ALA A 110 1.13 5.61 -12.15
N ALA A 111 0.06 5.53 -11.37
CA ALA A 111 -0.74 6.69 -10.97
C ALA A 111 -0.01 7.58 -9.96
N HIS A 112 0.81 6.98 -9.09
CA HIS A 112 1.53 7.64 -8.02
C HIS A 112 3.00 7.22 -8.01
N PRO A 113 3.85 7.78 -8.91
CA PRO A 113 5.26 7.39 -9.04
C PRO A 113 6.13 7.69 -7.82
N ARG A 114 5.58 8.38 -6.81
CA ARG A 114 6.22 8.70 -5.52
C ARG A 114 5.64 7.89 -4.35
N SER A 115 4.75 6.95 -4.61
CA SER A 115 4.16 6.10 -3.57
C SER A 115 5.17 5.02 -3.15
N ASN A 116 5.85 5.25 -2.02
CA ASN A 116 6.79 4.29 -1.44
C ASN A 116 6.14 2.90 -1.25
N ARG A 117 4.91 2.89 -0.71
CA ARG A 117 4.16 1.66 -0.44
C ARG A 117 3.83 0.85 -1.69
N ALA A 118 3.67 1.49 -2.85
CA ALA A 118 3.44 0.77 -4.10
C ALA A 118 4.62 -0.13 -4.45
N PHE A 119 5.83 0.43 -4.39
CA PHE A 119 7.07 -0.29 -4.67
C PHE A 119 7.40 -1.31 -3.58
N MET A 120 7.11 -1.01 -2.31
CA MET A 120 7.22 -1.99 -1.23
C MET A 120 6.35 -3.23 -1.48
N GLN A 121 5.09 -3.05 -1.86
CA GLN A 121 4.20 -4.19 -2.11
C GLN A 121 4.55 -4.98 -3.37
N LEU A 122 4.94 -4.29 -4.45
CA LEU A 122 5.44 -4.95 -5.67
C LEU A 122 6.67 -5.81 -5.36
N GLY A 123 7.67 -5.23 -4.68
CA GLY A 123 8.89 -5.97 -4.34
C GLY A 123 8.62 -7.17 -3.45
N ARG A 124 7.75 -7.03 -2.44
CA ARG A 124 7.35 -8.15 -1.57
C ARG A 124 6.65 -9.25 -2.37
N LEU A 125 5.70 -8.90 -3.24
CA LEU A 125 5.01 -9.90 -4.06
C LEU A 125 5.99 -10.67 -4.96
N GLN A 126 6.94 -9.96 -5.56
CA GLN A 126 7.95 -10.55 -6.44
C GLN A 126 8.99 -11.42 -5.71
N MET A 127 9.14 -11.23 -4.39
CA MET A 127 10.10 -11.97 -3.57
C MET A 127 9.47 -13.15 -2.81
N CYS A 128 8.19 -13.10 -2.46
CA CYS A 128 7.64 -13.97 -1.41
C CYS A 128 6.97 -15.26 -1.89
N TYR A 129 6.76 -15.42 -3.20
CA TYR A 129 5.96 -16.51 -3.77
C TYR A 129 6.73 -17.28 -4.85
N PRO A 130 7.72 -18.11 -4.50
CA PRO A 130 8.63 -18.78 -5.45
C PRO A 130 8.00 -19.75 -6.46
N GLU A 131 6.74 -20.12 -6.25
CA GLU A 131 5.96 -20.92 -7.21
C GLU A 131 5.09 -20.08 -8.15
N SER A 132 4.99 -18.76 -7.91
CA SER A 132 4.28 -17.84 -8.79
C SER A 132 5.14 -17.44 -9.99
N PRO A 133 4.56 -17.24 -11.18
CA PRO A 133 5.27 -16.64 -12.31
C PRO A 133 5.71 -15.19 -12.06
N LEU A 134 5.25 -14.57 -10.97
CA LEU A 134 5.65 -13.23 -10.54
C LEU A 134 6.94 -13.23 -9.72
N PHE A 135 7.45 -14.41 -9.32
CA PHE A 135 8.68 -14.49 -8.56
C PHE A 135 9.88 -14.04 -9.39
N ASP A 136 10.46 -12.91 -9.00
CA ASP A 136 11.55 -12.25 -9.71
C ASP A 136 12.35 -11.40 -8.71
N LEU A 137 13.48 -11.93 -8.26
CA LEU A 137 14.32 -11.27 -7.24
C LEU A 137 14.99 -10.00 -7.79
N GLU A 138 15.28 -9.92 -9.09
CA GLU A 138 15.82 -8.72 -9.73
C GLU A 138 14.77 -7.60 -9.76
N ALA A 139 13.53 -7.94 -10.14
CA ALA A 139 12.44 -6.98 -10.10
C ALA A 139 12.07 -6.57 -8.66
N ALA A 140 12.18 -7.50 -7.70
CA ALA A 140 11.99 -7.21 -6.29
C ALA A 140 13.04 -6.20 -5.78
N ARG A 141 14.32 -6.44 -6.08
CA ARG A 141 15.43 -5.54 -5.78
C ARG A 141 15.18 -4.14 -6.35
N ALA A 142 14.86 -4.03 -7.64
CA ALA A 142 14.59 -2.76 -8.29
C ALA A 142 13.42 -2.00 -7.61
N SER A 143 12.38 -2.72 -7.19
CA SER A 143 11.27 -2.14 -6.45
C SER A 143 11.70 -1.60 -5.08
N PHE A 144 12.49 -2.35 -4.31
CA PHE A 144 12.97 -1.89 -3.00
C PHE A 144 14.01 -0.77 -3.11
N GLU A 145 14.85 -0.75 -4.13
CA GLU A 145 15.75 0.38 -4.41
C GLU A 145 14.95 1.65 -4.73
N ARG A 146 13.88 1.52 -5.51
CA ARG A 146 12.97 2.63 -5.79
C ARG A 146 12.25 3.12 -4.53
N ALA A 147 11.78 2.21 -3.69
CA ALA A 147 11.20 2.53 -2.38
C ALA A 147 12.22 3.29 -1.50
N LEU A 148 13.44 2.78 -1.38
CA LEU A 148 14.53 3.41 -0.61
C LEU A 148 14.89 4.82 -1.12
N ALA A 149 14.87 5.03 -2.43
CA ALA A 149 15.12 6.33 -3.03
C ALA A 149 14.03 7.36 -2.69
N LEU A 150 12.78 6.89 -2.50
CA LEU A 150 11.64 7.73 -2.11
C LEU A 150 11.57 7.96 -0.61
N ASN A 151 11.92 6.95 0.19
CA ASN A 151 11.90 6.99 1.65
C ASN A 151 13.14 6.28 2.22
N LYS A 152 13.99 7.04 2.91
CA LYS A 152 15.27 6.57 3.47
C LYS A 152 15.10 5.94 4.86
N ASP A 153 14.12 5.05 5.02
CA ASP A 153 13.91 4.29 6.26
C ASP A 153 14.53 2.88 6.18
N SER A 154 14.44 2.13 7.28
CA SER A 154 15.05 0.81 7.39
C SER A 154 14.24 -0.32 6.73
N GLY A 155 12.99 -0.07 6.31
CA GLY A 155 12.11 -1.07 5.70
C GLY A 155 12.62 -1.56 4.33
N PRO A 156 12.82 -0.68 3.33
CA PRO A 156 13.43 -1.05 2.06
C PRO A 156 14.83 -1.66 2.23
N VAL A 157 15.63 -1.20 3.21
CA VAL A 157 16.97 -1.76 3.47
C VAL A 157 16.87 -3.20 3.99
N LEU A 158 15.92 -3.50 4.87
CA LEU A 158 15.65 -4.85 5.34
C LEU A 158 15.29 -5.75 4.17
N HIS A 159 14.36 -5.33 3.32
CA HIS A 159 13.96 -6.12 2.16
C HIS A 159 15.08 -6.30 1.13
N LEU A 160 15.96 -5.31 0.92
CA LEU A 160 17.15 -5.51 0.09
C LEU A 160 18.07 -6.60 0.67
N GLY A 161 18.21 -6.66 2.00
CA GLY A 161 18.95 -7.71 2.68
C GLY A 161 18.28 -9.08 2.53
N GLU A 162 16.95 -9.13 2.58
CA GLU A 162 16.15 -10.34 2.32
C GLU A 162 16.30 -10.83 0.87
N VAL A 163 16.26 -9.93 -0.12
CA VAL A 163 16.53 -10.29 -1.51
C VAL A 163 17.98 -10.80 -1.65
N ALA A 164 18.98 -10.10 -1.11
CA ALA A 164 20.37 -10.55 -1.14
C ALA A 164 20.56 -11.93 -0.49
N LEU A 165 19.85 -12.20 0.61
CA LEU A 165 19.82 -13.51 1.25
C LEU A 165 19.29 -14.58 0.28
N LEU A 166 18.13 -14.34 -0.35
CA LEU A 166 17.50 -15.26 -1.30
C LEU A 166 18.30 -15.48 -2.59
N GLU A 167 19.15 -14.52 -2.96
CA GLU A 167 20.09 -14.64 -4.07
C GLU A 167 21.41 -15.34 -3.67
N GLY A 168 21.57 -15.76 -2.41
CA GLY A 168 22.77 -16.41 -1.90
C GLY A 168 23.95 -15.46 -1.64
N ARG A 169 23.73 -14.14 -1.72
CA ARG A 169 24.74 -13.11 -1.46
C ARG A 169 24.81 -12.79 0.02
N PHE A 170 25.31 -13.76 0.79
CA PHE A 170 25.29 -13.72 2.25
C PHE A 170 26.09 -12.57 2.86
N GLU A 171 27.22 -12.18 2.27
CA GLU A 171 28.02 -11.04 2.74
C GLU A 171 27.26 -9.71 2.55
N GLU A 172 26.60 -9.52 1.40
CA GLU A 172 25.77 -8.35 1.13
C GLU A 172 24.56 -8.31 2.09
N ALA A 173 23.88 -9.45 2.26
CA ALA A 173 22.76 -9.58 3.18
C ALA A 173 23.15 -9.20 4.61
N ALA A 174 24.29 -9.71 5.12
CA ALA A 174 24.81 -9.38 6.44
C ALA A 174 25.06 -7.87 6.60
N ALA A 175 25.71 -7.24 5.61
CA ALA A 175 25.98 -5.81 5.63
C ALA A 175 24.70 -4.96 5.60
N LEU A 176 23.68 -5.39 4.85
CA LEU A 176 22.38 -4.72 4.80
C LEU A 176 21.63 -4.86 6.13
N PHE A 177 21.65 -6.03 6.77
CA PHE A 177 21.06 -6.19 8.09
C PHE A 177 21.81 -5.39 9.17
N ASP A 178 23.13 -5.25 9.08
CA ASP A 178 23.89 -4.33 9.94
C ASP A 178 23.44 -2.89 9.76
N LYS A 179 23.21 -2.45 8.51
CA LYS A 179 22.66 -1.13 8.22
C LYS A 179 21.25 -0.96 8.80
N VAL A 180 20.39 -1.98 8.71
CA VAL A 180 19.07 -1.97 9.36
C VAL A 180 19.21 -1.78 10.86
N LEU A 181 20.10 -2.51 11.53
CA LEU A 181 20.30 -2.38 12.98
C LEU A 181 20.90 -1.02 13.39
N ALA A 182 21.70 -0.40 12.52
CA ALA A 182 22.17 0.97 12.73
C ALA A 182 21.04 2.01 12.61
N MET A 183 20.06 1.79 11.73
CA MET A 183 18.91 2.68 11.54
C MET A 183 17.76 2.41 12.52
N ASN A 184 17.56 1.14 12.87
CA ASN A 184 16.53 0.63 13.77
C ASN A 184 17.10 -0.56 14.58
N PHE A 185 17.72 -0.25 15.71
CA PHE A 185 18.31 -1.24 16.61
C PHE A 185 17.32 -2.21 17.25
N ARG A 186 15.99 -2.01 17.06
CA ARG A 186 14.92 -2.88 17.57
C ARG A 186 14.36 -3.81 16.49
N SER A 187 14.95 -3.88 15.31
CA SER A 187 14.45 -4.72 14.22
C SER A 187 14.65 -6.21 14.53
N VAL A 188 13.59 -6.87 14.98
CA VAL A 188 13.57 -8.32 15.20
C VAL A 188 13.93 -9.09 13.93
N PRO A 189 13.35 -8.80 12.74
CA PRO A 189 13.74 -9.49 11.51
C PRO A 189 15.23 -9.38 11.20
N ALA A 190 15.85 -8.20 11.37
CA ALA A 190 17.28 -8.05 11.08
C ALA A 190 18.14 -8.91 12.02
N TYR A 191 17.82 -8.98 13.32
CA TYR A 191 18.51 -9.87 14.23
C TYR A 191 18.32 -11.35 13.87
N VAL A 192 17.09 -11.77 13.56
CA VAL A 192 16.78 -13.15 13.22
C VAL A 192 17.46 -13.58 11.92
N LEU A 193 17.43 -12.75 10.88
CA LEU A 193 18.07 -13.05 9.61
C LEU A 193 19.60 -13.03 9.69
N LYS A 194 20.20 -12.17 10.53
CA LYS A 194 21.63 -12.29 10.85
C LYS A 194 21.95 -13.56 11.65
N ALA A 195 21.08 -13.92 12.60
CA ALA A 195 21.23 -15.16 13.36
C ALA A 195 21.15 -16.38 12.45
N TYR A 196 20.26 -16.36 11.46
CA TYR A 196 20.15 -17.36 10.40
C TYR A 196 21.47 -17.51 9.63
N LEU A 197 22.07 -16.40 9.17
CA LEU A 197 23.37 -16.42 8.48
C LEU A 197 24.49 -17.04 9.34
N ALA A 198 24.58 -16.64 10.61
CA ALA A 198 25.55 -17.21 11.55
C ALA A 198 25.31 -18.72 11.80
N TRP A 199 24.04 -19.10 11.96
CA TRP A 199 23.62 -20.48 12.16
C TRP A 199 23.96 -21.37 10.96
N GLN A 200 23.73 -20.87 9.74
CA GLN A 200 24.07 -21.55 8.49
C GLN A 200 25.60 -21.70 8.31
N ALA A 201 26.38 -20.73 8.79
CA ALA A 201 27.84 -20.81 8.84
C ALA A 201 28.39 -21.74 9.93
N GLY A 202 27.52 -22.34 10.76
CA GLY A 202 27.92 -23.18 11.90
C GLY A 202 28.29 -22.42 13.16
N ASP A 203 28.23 -21.08 13.15
CA ASP A 203 28.47 -20.24 14.33
C ASP A 203 27.22 -20.14 15.21
N ARG A 204 26.98 -21.23 15.95
CA ARG A 204 25.81 -21.34 16.84
C ARG A 204 25.86 -20.35 17.99
N LYS A 205 27.07 -19.96 18.42
CA LYS A 205 27.27 -18.99 19.51
C LYS A 205 26.79 -17.60 19.09
N THR A 206 27.20 -17.13 17.91
CA THR A 206 26.76 -15.83 17.38
C THR A 206 25.27 -15.84 17.07
N ALA A 207 24.74 -16.93 16.49
CA ALA A 207 23.30 -17.07 16.28
C ALA A 207 22.50 -16.92 17.58
N ALA A 208 22.88 -17.64 18.64
CA ALA A 208 22.23 -17.53 19.95
C ALA A 208 22.31 -16.12 20.54
N ALA A 209 23.46 -15.46 20.43
CA ALA A 209 23.66 -14.10 20.91
C ALA A 209 22.78 -13.08 20.18
N LEU A 210 22.61 -13.23 18.87
CA LEU A 210 21.74 -12.36 18.06
C LEU A 210 20.26 -12.57 18.38
N LEU A 211 19.80 -13.81 18.50
CA LEU A 211 18.43 -14.10 18.91
C LEU A 211 18.14 -13.59 20.33
N ALA A 212 19.11 -13.69 21.24
CA ALA A 212 18.98 -13.13 22.59
C ALA A 212 18.85 -11.60 22.60
N GLN A 213 19.49 -10.90 21.64
CA GLN A 213 19.31 -9.46 21.45
C GLN A 213 17.94 -9.11 20.84
N ALA A 214 17.40 -9.97 19.97
CA ALA A 214 16.09 -9.78 19.36
C ALA A 214 14.94 -9.96 20.37
N ARG A 215 15.10 -10.91 21.29
CA ARG A 215 14.06 -11.39 22.22
C ARG A 215 13.31 -10.29 22.99
N PRO A 216 13.94 -9.24 23.55
CA PRO A 216 13.21 -8.17 24.25
C PRO A 216 12.31 -7.32 23.34
N TYR A 217 12.51 -7.41 22.02
CA TYR A 217 11.74 -6.68 21.02
C TYR A 217 10.75 -7.57 20.27
N ALA A 218 10.93 -8.90 20.35
CA ALA A 218 9.97 -9.87 19.84
C ALA A 218 8.65 -9.70 20.59
N ARG A 219 7.58 -9.49 19.84
CA ARG A 219 6.26 -9.44 20.45
C ARG A 219 5.77 -10.88 20.49
N ALA A 220 5.44 -11.39 21.68
CA ALA A 220 4.54 -12.53 21.73
C ALA A 220 3.32 -12.14 20.89
N ARG A 221 2.90 -13.01 19.96
CA ARG A 221 1.68 -12.85 19.15
C ARG A 221 0.48 -12.75 20.10
N THR A 222 0.36 -11.59 20.71
CA THR A 222 -0.76 -11.08 21.45
C THR A 222 -1.31 -10.05 20.51
N ASP A 223 -2.60 -10.14 20.21
CA ASP A 223 -3.33 -9.52 19.09
C ASP A 223 -3.35 -7.97 19.08
N ALA A 224 -2.33 -7.30 19.60
CA ALA A 224 -2.33 -5.89 19.91
C ALA A 224 -0.95 -5.24 19.71
N ALA A 225 -0.55 -5.02 18.46
CA ALA A 225 0.49 -4.05 18.16
C ALA A 225 0.37 -3.47 16.73
N ARG A 226 -0.64 -2.65 16.44
CA ARG A 226 -0.75 -1.21 16.74
C ARG A 226 0.36 -0.35 16.09
N LEU A 227 -0.12 0.44 15.11
CA LEU A 227 0.36 1.71 14.56
C LEU A 227 1.01 1.66 13.15
N GLN A 228 0.18 1.74 12.11
CA GLN A 228 0.52 2.53 10.92
C GLN A 228 -0.67 3.40 10.51
N LEU A 229 -0.39 4.70 10.49
CA LEU A 229 -1.29 5.81 10.21
C LEU A 229 -1.53 5.92 8.70
N GLU A 230 -2.50 5.21 8.11
CA GLU A 230 -2.93 5.53 6.72
C GLU A 230 -4.43 5.39 6.42
N GLU A 231 -5.22 4.78 7.30
CA GLU A 231 -6.68 4.74 7.09
C GLU A 231 -7.33 6.00 7.69
N GLY A 232 -7.63 6.97 6.83
CA GLY A 232 -8.18 8.29 7.15
C GLY A 232 -9.46 8.30 8.00
N ASN A 233 -9.30 8.15 9.32
CA ASN A 233 -10.23 8.61 10.35
C ASN A 233 -9.48 8.91 11.66
N THR A 234 -9.04 10.15 11.85
CA THR A 234 -8.24 10.60 13.00
C THR A 234 -9.02 10.67 14.33
N ARG A 235 -10.30 10.23 14.40
CA ARG A 235 -11.16 10.52 15.56
C ARG A 235 -11.52 9.35 16.47
N THR A 236 -11.48 8.10 16.03
CA THR A 236 -12.08 6.99 16.82
C THR A 236 -11.17 5.81 17.13
N GLY A 237 -9.87 5.87 16.81
CA GLY A 237 -8.84 5.01 17.42
C GLY A 237 -9.20 3.52 17.58
N ARG A 238 -9.76 2.88 16.55
CA ARG A 238 -10.00 1.43 16.56
C ARG A 238 -9.03 0.72 15.60
N ALA A 239 -8.41 -0.32 16.14
CA ALA A 239 -7.32 -1.12 15.57
C ALA A 239 -7.83 -2.15 14.56
N LEU A 240 -7.05 -2.41 13.50
CA LEU A 240 -7.52 -3.06 12.28
C LEU A 240 -6.39 -3.80 11.50
N VAL A 241 -6.67 -5.10 11.22
CA VAL A 241 -5.95 -6.22 10.52
C VAL A 241 -4.70 -6.80 11.16
N SER A 242 -4.67 -8.14 11.23
CA SER A 242 -3.54 -8.95 11.70
C SER A 242 -2.32 -8.79 10.79
N GLU A 243 -1.14 -8.77 11.39
CA GLU A 243 0.18 -8.78 10.70
C GLU A 243 0.30 -9.93 9.69
N GLU A 244 -0.50 -10.98 9.83
CA GLU A 244 -0.53 -12.23 9.06
C GLU A 244 -0.78 -12.03 7.55
N ALA A 245 -1.43 -10.94 7.15
CA ALA A 245 -1.65 -10.62 5.73
C ALA A 245 -0.43 -9.98 5.03
N THR A 246 0.60 -9.60 5.79
CA THR A 246 1.71 -8.76 5.31
C THR A 246 3.10 -9.28 5.68
N THR A 247 3.21 -10.48 6.24
CA THR A 247 4.50 -11.16 6.36
C THR A 247 4.83 -11.93 5.07
N CYS A 248 6.10 -11.99 4.72
CA CYS A 248 6.57 -12.79 3.59
C CYS A 248 6.53 -14.26 4.01
N PRO A 249 5.69 -15.15 3.42
CA PRO A 249 5.59 -16.52 3.90
C PRO A 249 6.92 -17.29 3.84
N LEU A 250 7.80 -16.88 2.92
CA LEU A 250 9.13 -17.45 2.74
C LEU A 250 10.10 -17.11 3.89
N LEU A 251 9.96 -15.93 4.49
CA LEU A 251 10.89 -15.37 5.48
C LEU A 251 10.27 -15.19 6.87
N ASP A 252 9.03 -15.65 7.05
CA ASP A 252 8.34 -15.64 8.35
C ASP A 252 9.11 -16.48 9.39
N PHE A 253 8.98 -16.14 10.66
CA PHE A 253 9.56 -16.87 11.78
C PHE A 253 8.67 -16.75 13.03
N ASP A 254 8.79 -17.73 13.93
CA ASP A 254 7.96 -17.77 15.13
C ASP A 254 8.46 -16.79 16.20
N GLU A 255 7.92 -15.57 16.17
CA GLU A 255 8.19 -14.57 17.21
C GLU A 255 7.73 -14.99 18.60
N THR A 256 6.72 -15.87 18.71
CA THR A 256 6.24 -16.37 20.00
C THR A 256 7.29 -17.28 20.62
N ALA A 257 7.85 -18.20 19.84
CA ALA A 257 8.97 -19.04 20.28
C ALA A 257 10.20 -18.20 20.64
N LEU A 258 10.47 -17.12 19.91
CA LEU A 258 11.57 -16.21 20.20
C LEU A 258 11.36 -15.44 21.51
N ALA A 259 10.13 -14.98 21.75
CA ALA A 259 9.72 -14.21 22.92
C ALA A 259 9.59 -15.05 24.20
N ASP A 260 9.55 -16.38 24.09
CA ASP A 260 9.48 -17.27 25.25
C ASP A 260 10.76 -17.17 26.11
N THR A 261 10.60 -16.59 27.30
CA THR A 261 11.67 -16.47 28.30
C THR A 261 11.71 -17.63 29.29
N THR A 262 10.72 -18.53 29.25
CA THR A 262 10.61 -19.65 30.20
C THR A 262 11.58 -20.79 29.88
N HIS A 263 12.05 -20.85 28.63
CA HIS A 263 13.04 -21.83 28.15
C HIS A 263 14.33 -21.17 27.67
N LEU A 264 15.43 -21.92 27.73
CA LEU A 264 16.69 -21.50 27.10
C LEU A 264 16.47 -21.35 25.59
N LEU A 265 16.97 -20.26 25.02
CA LEU A 265 16.87 -20.01 23.59
C LEU A 265 17.73 -21.03 22.82
N ASP A 266 17.09 -21.91 22.07
CA ASP A 266 17.76 -22.82 21.14
C ASP A 266 17.68 -22.26 19.70
N PRO A 267 18.81 -21.82 19.11
CA PRO A 267 18.84 -21.35 17.73
C PRO A 267 18.35 -22.38 16.72
N ASP A 268 18.55 -23.68 16.96
CA ASP A 268 18.05 -24.73 16.07
C ASP A 268 16.53 -24.74 16.01
N GLN A 269 15.86 -24.59 17.15
CA GLN A 269 14.40 -24.57 17.22
C GLN A 269 13.82 -23.36 16.48
N VAL A 270 14.44 -22.19 16.62
CA VAL A 270 13.95 -20.94 16.01
C VAL A 270 14.24 -20.88 14.51
N LEU A 271 15.43 -21.30 14.09
CA LEU A 271 15.93 -21.04 12.72
C LEU A 271 15.70 -22.21 11.75
N ARG A 272 15.52 -23.44 12.23
CA ARG A 272 15.29 -24.60 11.35
C ARG A 272 14.03 -24.48 10.49
N PRO A 273 12.87 -24.02 10.99
CA PRO A 273 11.69 -23.83 10.13
C PRO A 273 11.93 -22.82 9.01
N LEU A 274 12.69 -21.76 9.28
CA LEU A 274 13.10 -20.79 8.26
C LEU A 274 14.03 -21.45 7.24
N ALA A 275 15.04 -22.21 7.69
CA ALA A 275 15.95 -22.93 6.81
C ALA A 275 15.23 -23.90 5.86
N GLU A 276 14.24 -24.65 6.37
CA GLU A 276 13.44 -25.59 5.58
C GLU A 276 12.64 -24.89 4.48
N ARG A 277 12.08 -23.69 4.76
CA ARG A 277 11.41 -22.87 3.75
C ARG A 277 12.37 -22.37 2.68
N LEU A 278 13.51 -21.82 3.11
CA LEU A 278 14.51 -21.25 2.23
C LEU A 278 15.18 -22.30 1.33
N THR A 279 15.37 -23.52 1.82
CA THR A 279 15.93 -24.63 1.04
C THR A 279 15.14 -24.87 -0.25
N LYS A 280 13.81 -24.69 -0.23
CA LYS A 280 12.96 -24.86 -1.43
C LYS A 280 13.28 -23.86 -2.55
N VAL A 281 13.77 -22.68 -2.18
CA VAL A 281 14.18 -21.63 -3.14
C VAL A 281 15.57 -21.92 -3.69
N PHE A 282 16.52 -22.34 -2.84
CA PHE A 282 17.90 -22.61 -3.24
C PHE A 282 18.15 -23.95 -3.96
N THR A 283 17.15 -24.83 -4.01
CA THR A 283 17.26 -26.17 -4.61
C THR A 283 16.55 -26.32 -5.97
N LYS A 284 15.98 -25.23 -6.50
CA LYS A 284 15.40 -25.23 -7.85
C LYS A 284 16.56 -25.25 -8.87
N PRO A 285 16.61 -26.23 -9.79
CA PRO A 285 17.71 -26.43 -10.73
C PRO A 285 17.84 -25.33 -11.78
#